data_AF-A0A2T4V4E3-F1
#
_entry.id   AF-A0A2T4V4E3-F1
#
_cell.length_a   1.000
_cell.length_b   1.000
_cell.length_c   1.000
_cell.angle_alpha   90.00
_cell.angle_beta   90.00
_cell.angle_gamma   90.00
#
_symmetry.space_group_name_H-M   'P 1'
#
loop_
_entity.id
_entity.type
_entity.pdbx_description
1 polymer ?
#
loop_
_entity_poly.entity_id
_entity_poly.type
_entity_poly.pdbx_seq_one_letter_code
_entity_poly.pdbx_strand_id
1 'polypeptide(L)'
;DEEVGHTLEVVEAKLAAVELEYPGPRLPKDVGVLEKYRPSLDAPPPEARGNPRWLEYVDYYERRLGEVKKGEAAEGPLRWEPYERMRGWFARGMAFERDMVKLLREDAKKPRAERHFLGDFDRPRVETQVGVRKPGPGLRYADVLVIEEGELGGRPRRVETFSFKSRDLSRLERDALTAQIVEDASEALRHYGETLDIRRNSLQSLFPGGSEVRVSRVRLIYEGGGLKPKKVDVLDAAVEETREKVPEVEVSFQ
;
A
#
# COMPACT_ATOMS: atom_id res chain seq x y z
N ASP A 1 -14.42 3.39 -7.60
CA ASP A 1 -13.83 2.55 -6.54
C ASP A 1 -14.04 3.11 -5.11
N GLU A 2 -14.94 4.09 -4.91
CA GLU A 2 -15.28 4.56 -3.55
C GLU A 2 -15.82 3.45 -2.65
N GLU A 3 -16.52 2.47 -3.22
CA GLU A 3 -17.03 1.30 -2.48
C GLU A 3 -15.91 0.51 -1.78
N VAL A 4 -14.70 0.46 -2.33
CA VAL A 4 -13.52 -0.17 -1.70
C VAL A 4 -12.69 0.81 -0.86
N GLY A 5 -13.12 2.06 -0.72
CA GLY A 5 -12.46 3.11 0.05
C GLY A 5 -11.47 3.96 -0.74
N HIS A 6 -11.39 3.79 -2.07
CA HIS A 6 -10.56 4.63 -2.94
C HIS A 6 -11.29 5.92 -3.29
N THR A 7 -11.51 6.79 -2.30
CA THR A 7 -11.97 8.18 -2.56
C THR A 7 -10.85 8.97 -3.22
N LEU A 8 -11.20 10.11 -3.84
CA LEU A 8 -10.21 10.97 -4.48
C LEU A 8 -9.09 11.37 -3.51
N GLU A 9 -9.43 11.78 -2.28
CA GLU A 9 -8.44 12.23 -1.31
C GLU A 9 -7.49 11.09 -0.88
N VAL A 10 -8.01 9.88 -0.74
CA VAL A 10 -7.19 8.70 -0.40
C VAL A 10 -6.23 8.36 -1.53
N VAL A 11 -6.72 8.36 -2.77
CA VAL A 11 -5.91 8.07 -3.96
C VAL A 11 -4.81 9.12 -4.11
N GLU A 12 -5.14 10.40 -3.95
CA GLU A 12 -4.17 11.50 -4.03
C GLU A 12 -3.11 11.43 -2.92
N ALA A 13 -3.52 11.15 -1.68
CA ALA A 13 -2.60 11.01 -0.55
C ALA A 13 -1.65 9.81 -0.73
N LYS A 14 -2.17 8.65 -1.17
CA LYS A 14 -1.36 7.48 -1.48
C LYS A 14 -0.40 7.75 -2.63
N LEU A 15 -0.85 8.43 -3.69
CA LEU A 15 0.01 8.78 -4.83
C LEU A 15 1.11 9.75 -4.41
N ALA A 16 0.81 10.74 -3.57
CA ALA A 16 1.81 11.68 -3.06
C ALA A 16 2.88 10.98 -2.19
N ALA A 17 2.47 10.04 -1.33
CA ALA A 17 3.40 9.25 -0.52
C ALA A 17 4.31 8.38 -1.40
N VAL A 18 3.73 7.67 -2.38
CA VAL A 18 4.49 6.84 -3.33
C VAL A 18 5.44 7.70 -4.15
N GLU A 19 5.01 8.87 -4.62
CA GLU A 19 5.88 9.78 -5.38
C GLU A 19 7.07 10.23 -4.56
N LEU A 20 6.85 10.62 -3.29
CA LEU A 20 7.89 11.08 -2.39
C LEU A 20 8.96 10.00 -2.14
N GLU A 21 8.52 8.76 -1.93
CA GLU A 21 9.38 7.61 -1.63
C GLU A 21 10.02 7.00 -2.88
N TYR A 22 9.55 7.36 -4.08
CA TYR A 22 10.03 6.77 -5.32
C TYR A 22 11.48 7.19 -5.63
N PRO A 23 12.45 6.25 -5.73
CA PRO A 23 13.87 6.56 -5.91
C PRO A 23 14.24 6.93 -7.35
N GLY A 24 13.25 7.18 -8.20
CA GLY A 24 13.45 7.48 -9.63
C GLY A 24 14.16 8.82 -9.85
N PRO A 25 14.94 8.97 -10.93
CA PRO A 25 15.60 10.23 -11.27
C PRO A 25 14.63 11.42 -11.33
N ARG A 26 15.00 12.49 -10.62
CA ARG A 26 14.28 13.78 -10.60
C ARG A 26 15.05 14.85 -11.35
N LEU A 27 14.35 15.90 -11.76
CA LEU A 27 14.98 17.14 -12.21
C LEU A 27 15.48 17.95 -11.01
N PRO A 28 16.53 18.78 -11.18
CA PRO A 28 16.93 19.70 -10.14
C PRO A 28 15.79 20.64 -9.75
N LYS A 29 15.69 21.02 -8.48
CA LYS A 29 14.71 22.01 -7.99
C LYS A 29 15.02 23.46 -8.37
N ASP A 30 15.84 23.67 -9.40
CA ASP A 30 16.20 25.00 -9.89
C ASP A 30 15.06 25.51 -10.79
N VAL A 31 14.44 26.63 -10.41
CA VAL A 31 13.30 27.19 -11.15
C VAL A 31 13.66 27.53 -12.60
N GLY A 32 14.87 28.05 -12.86
CA GLY A 32 15.31 28.38 -14.22
C GLY A 32 15.47 27.13 -15.09
N VAL A 33 16.00 26.05 -14.52
CA VAL A 33 16.06 24.73 -15.18
C VAL A 33 14.65 24.20 -15.45
N LEU A 34 13.75 24.27 -14.47
CA LEU A 34 12.40 23.74 -14.62
C LEU A 34 11.55 24.52 -15.62
N GLU A 35 11.68 25.85 -15.69
CA GLU A 35 11.02 26.66 -16.72
C GLU A 35 11.55 26.34 -18.12
N LYS A 36 12.87 26.10 -18.24
CA LYS A 36 13.51 25.74 -19.52
C LYS A 36 13.05 24.39 -20.04
N TYR A 37 12.85 23.41 -19.15
CA TYR A 37 12.44 22.04 -19.51
C TYR A 37 10.94 21.78 -19.29
N ARG A 38 10.15 22.84 -19.15
CA ARG A 38 8.72 22.76 -18.91
C ARG A 38 8.04 21.95 -20.04
N PRO A 39 7.36 20.84 -19.72
CA PRO A 39 6.72 20.01 -20.73
C PRO A 39 5.50 20.72 -21.32
N SER A 40 5.19 20.42 -22.58
CA SER A 40 4.03 20.95 -23.29
C SER A 40 3.15 19.82 -23.80
N LEU A 41 1.82 19.99 -23.70
CA LEU A 41 0.84 19.05 -24.24
C LEU A 41 0.97 18.88 -25.75
N ASP A 42 1.30 19.96 -26.46
CA ASP A 42 1.37 19.97 -27.93
C ASP A 42 2.71 19.44 -28.46
N ALA A 43 3.71 19.27 -27.60
CA ALA A 43 5.05 18.81 -27.97
C ALA A 43 5.57 17.71 -27.02
N PRO A 44 4.89 16.54 -26.95
CA PRO A 44 5.39 15.41 -26.18
C PRO A 44 6.72 14.91 -26.75
N PRO A 45 7.68 14.52 -25.89
CA PRO A 45 8.87 13.83 -26.34
C PRO A 45 8.51 12.48 -26.99
N PRO A 46 9.38 11.90 -27.85
CA PRO A 46 9.08 10.67 -28.58
C PRO A 46 8.54 9.54 -27.71
N GLU A 47 9.11 9.35 -26.52
CA GLU A 47 8.72 8.35 -25.52
C GLU A 47 7.37 8.60 -24.83
N ALA A 48 6.79 9.79 -24.98
CA ALA A 48 5.47 10.15 -24.44
C ALA A 48 4.39 10.26 -25.53
N ARG A 49 4.75 10.21 -26.82
CA ARG A 49 3.80 10.37 -27.92
C ARG A 49 2.70 9.32 -27.86
N GLY A 50 1.45 9.77 -27.85
CA GLY A 50 0.28 8.90 -27.79
C GLY A 50 0.06 8.22 -26.44
N ASN A 51 0.90 8.49 -25.43
CA ASN A 51 0.67 7.98 -24.09
C ASN A 51 -0.41 8.84 -23.40
N PRO A 52 -1.54 8.25 -22.97
CA PRO A 52 -2.63 9.01 -22.34
C PRO A 52 -2.21 9.70 -21.03
N ARG A 53 -1.12 9.26 -20.39
CA ARG A 53 -0.59 9.85 -19.16
C ARG A 53 0.22 11.13 -19.38
N TRP A 54 0.48 11.53 -20.63
CA TRP A 54 1.25 12.75 -20.90
C TRP A 54 0.59 13.98 -20.30
N LEU A 55 -0.74 14.09 -20.42
CA LEU A 55 -1.52 15.16 -19.79
C LEU A 55 -1.31 15.19 -18.27
N GLU A 56 -1.42 14.03 -17.62
CA GLU A 56 -1.23 13.89 -16.18
C GLU A 56 0.20 14.30 -15.74
N TYR A 57 1.21 14.02 -16.58
CA TYR A 57 2.58 14.43 -16.32
C TYR A 57 2.78 15.93 -16.43
N VAL A 58 2.18 16.58 -17.42
CA VAL A 58 2.22 18.05 -17.54
C VAL A 58 1.59 18.67 -16.30
N ASP A 59 0.40 18.23 -15.88
CA ASP A 59 -0.27 18.76 -14.68
C ASP A 59 0.55 18.52 -13.40
N TYR A 60 1.14 17.33 -13.27
CA TYR A 60 2.06 17.01 -12.18
C TYR A 60 3.29 17.95 -12.18
N TYR A 61 3.89 18.17 -13.34
CA TYR A 61 5.05 19.04 -13.48
C TYR A 61 4.71 20.49 -13.08
N GLU A 62 3.57 21.01 -13.54
CA GLU A 62 3.10 22.35 -13.20
C GLU A 62 2.89 22.52 -11.70
N ARG A 63 2.24 21.53 -11.07
CA ARG A 63 2.04 21.54 -9.61
C ARG A 63 3.39 21.56 -8.88
N ARG A 64 4.32 20.69 -9.25
CA ARG A 64 5.67 20.63 -8.65
C ARG A 64 6.47 21.91 -8.87
N LEU A 65 6.41 22.51 -10.06
CA LEU A 65 7.04 23.80 -10.34
C LEU A 65 6.47 24.89 -9.43
N GLY A 66 5.15 24.90 -9.20
CA GLY A 66 4.50 25.79 -8.25
C GLY A 66 5.02 25.61 -6.81
N GLU A 67 5.11 24.37 -6.34
CA GLU A 67 5.64 24.03 -5.00
C GLU A 67 7.12 24.43 -4.85
N VAL A 68 7.94 24.22 -5.89
CA VAL A 68 9.35 24.65 -5.92
C VAL A 68 9.47 26.17 -5.84
N LYS A 69 8.67 26.92 -6.61
CA LYS A 69 8.65 28.40 -6.58
C LYS A 69 8.27 28.96 -5.21
N LYS A 70 7.40 28.27 -4.48
CA LYS A 70 6.98 28.63 -3.11
C LYS A 70 7.99 28.21 -2.04
N GLY A 71 9.00 27.41 -2.39
CA GLY A 71 9.95 26.84 -1.43
C GLY A 71 9.39 25.69 -0.59
N GLU A 72 8.27 25.10 -1.02
CA GLU A 72 7.56 24.02 -0.31
C GLU A 72 8.11 22.63 -0.68
N ALA A 73 8.70 22.48 -1.87
CA ALA A 73 9.20 21.21 -2.36
C ALA A 73 10.65 20.95 -1.93
N ALA A 74 10.89 19.80 -1.27
CA ALA A 74 12.23 19.32 -0.93
C ALA A 74 13.06 18.97 -2.18
N GLU A 75 12.41 18.46 -3.23
CA GLU A 75 13.01 17.94 -4.45
C GLU A 75 12.25 18.42 -5.70
N GLY A 76 12.87 18.31 -6.88
CA GLY A 76 12.18 18.63 -8.15
C GLY A 76 11.21 17.53 -8.59
N PRO A 77 10.51 17.71 -9.73
CA PRO A 77 9.64 16.68 -10.29
C PRO A 77 10.45 15.48 -10.81
N LEU A 78 9.82 14.31 -10.79
CA LEU A 78 10.27 13.13 -11.52
C LEU A 78 10.38 13.45 -13.01
N ARG A 79 11.36 12.82 -13.67
CA ARG A 79 11.39 12.78 -15.13
C ARG A 79 10.23 11.94 -15.66
N TRP A 80 9.85 12.15 -16.93
CA TRP A 80 8.72 11.46 -17.57
C TRP A 80 8.76 9.94 -17.40
N GLU A 81 9.84 9.27 -17.81
CA GLU A 81 9.93 7.79 -17.72
C GLU A 81 9.81 7.26 -16.28
N PRO A 82 10.53 7.79 -15.27
CA PRO A 82 10.31 7.45 -13.87
C PRO A 82 8.87 7.69 -13.39
N TYR A 83 8.26 8.81 -13.79
CA TYR A 83 6.88 9.14 -13.43
C TYR A 83 5.87 8.16 -14.04
N GLU A 84 6.00 7.87 -15.33
CA GLU A 84 5.14 6.95 -16.06
C GLU A 84 5.17 5.56 -15.42
N ARG A 85 6.38 5.06 -15.11
CA ARG A 85 6.58 3.78 -14.43
C ARG A 85 5.96 3.77 -13.03
N MET A 86 6.19 4.83 -12.25
CA MET A 86 5.60 4.97 -10.91
C MET A 86 4.06 4.96 -10.98
N ARG A 87 3.47 5.69 -11.94
CA ARG A 87 2.01 5.70 -12.15
C ARG A 87 1.48 4.34 -12.60
N GLY A 88 2.22 3.62 -13.44
CA GLY A 88 1.89 2.25 -13.83
C GLY A 88 1.87 1.29 -12.63
N TRP A 89 2.90 1.34 -11.78
CA TRP A 89 2.96 0.54 -10.56
C TRP A 89 1.88 0.92 -9.55
N PHE A 90 1.64 2.22 -9.36
CA PHE A 90 0.58 2.72 -8.50
C PHE A 90 -0.79 2.22 -8.96
N ALA A 91 -1.11 2.36 -10.25
CA ALA A 91 -2.39 1.90 -10.81
C ALA A 91 -2.57 0.37 -10.64
N ARG A 92 -1.52 -0.42 -10.83
CA ARG A 92 -1.56 -1.88 -10.60
C ARG A 92 -1.79 -2.20 -9.12
N GLY A 93 -1.06 -1.54 -8.21
CA GLY A 93 -1.24 -1.71 -6.77
C GLY A 93 -2.66 -1.39 -6.31
N MET A 94 -3.25 -0.31 -6.81
CA MET A 94 -4.64 0.07 -6.53
C MET A 94 -5.64 -0.96 -7.07
N ALA A 95 -5.40 -1.49 -8.28
CA ALA A 95 -6.24 -2.54 -8.84
C ALA A 95 -6.16 -3.83 -8.00
N PHE A 96 -4.96 -4.26 -7.62
CA PHE A 96 -4.74 -5.42 -6.78
C PHE A 96 -5.41 -5.27 -5.41
N GLU A 97 -5.23 -4.14 -4.75
CA GLU A 97 -5.91 -3.84 -3.48
C GLU A 97 -7.43 -3.91 -3.63
N ARG A 98 -8.00 -3.29 -4.67
CA ARG A 98 -9.45 -3.33 -4.93
C ARG A 98 -9.94 -4.77 -5.06
N ASP A 99 -9.22 -5.60 -5.81
CA ASP A 99 -9.62 -6.97 -6.08
C ASP A 99 -9.50 -7.83 -4.81
N MET A 100 -8.44 -7.64 -4.02
CA MET A 100 -8.29 -8.27 -2.70
C MET A 100 -9.37 -7.84 -1.71
N VAL A 101 -9.73 -6.56 -1.65
CA VAL A 101 -10.83 -6.07 -0.79
C VAL A 101 -12.15 -6.74 -1.17
N LYS A 102 -12.45 -6.88 -2.46
CA LYS A 102 -13.64 -7.60 -2.93
C LYS A 102 -13.61 -9.06 -2.48
N LEU A 103 -12.48 -9.75 -2.67
CA LEU A 103 -12.31 -11.14 -2.23
C LEU A 103 -12.54 -11.29 -0.72
N LEU A 104 -11.93 -10.43 0.10
CA LEU A 104 -12.10 -10.45 1.56
C LEU A 104 -13.55 -10.21 2.00
N ARG A 105 -14.26 -9.28 1.34
CA ARG A 105 -15.67 -9.00 1.64
C ARG A 105 -16.59 -10.13 1.22
N GLU A 106 -16.34 -10.77 0.08
CA GLU A 106 -17.10 -11.97 -0.31
C GLU A 106 -16.80 -13.15 0.61
N ASP A 107 -15.54 -13.33 1.02
CA ASP A 107 -15.15 -14.35 2.00
C ASP A 107 -15.86 -14.12 3.35
N ALA A 108 -15.93 -12.87 3.83
CA ALA A 108 -16.62 -12.51 5.06
C ALA A 108 -18.10 -12.91 5.08
N LYS A 109 -18.77 -12.92 3.93
CA LYS A 109 -20.19 -13.28 3.79
C LYS A 109 -20.43 -14.79 3.85
N LYS A 110 -19.42 -15.62 3.59
CA LYS A 110 -19.56 -17.08 3.59
C LYS A 110 -19.74 -17.64 5.01
N PRO A 111 -20.33 -18.85 5.15
CA PRO A 111 -20.24 -19.60 6.39
C PRO A 111 -18.79 -19.83 6.81
N ARG A 112 -18.50 -19.81 8.11
CA ARG A 112 -17.12 -19.87 8.65
C ARG A 112 -16.28 -21.03 8.06
N ALA A 113 -16.89 -22.19 7.87
CA ALA A 113 -16.23 -23.38 7.32
C ALA A 113 -15.83 -23.27 5.82
N GLU A 114 -16.41 -22.33 5.09
CA GLU A 114 -16.16 -22.11 3.65
C GLU A 114 -15.24 -20.90 3.38
N ARG A 115 -14.82 -20.20 4.44
CA ARG A 115 -13.95 -19.02 4.36
C ARG A 115 -12.51 -19.45 4.12
N HIS A 116 -11.85 -18.83 3.14
CA HIS A 116 -10.45 -19.07 2.83
C HIS A 116 -9.52 -18.15 3.61
N PHE A 117 -9.90 -16.89 3.77
CA PHE A 117 -9.05 -15.87 4.42
C PHE A 117 -9.47 -15.63 5.87
N LEU A 118 -10.77 -15.65 6.13
CA LEU A 118 -11.37 -15.17 7.38
C LEU A 118 -12.00 -16.32 8.21
N GLY A 119 -11.56 -17.56 8.00
CA GLY A 119 -12.10 -18.75 8.70
C GLY A 119 -11.87 -18.75 10.22
N ASP A 120 -10.94 -17.93 10.69
CA ASP A 120 -10.65 -17.74 12.11
C ASP A 120 -11.56 -16.70 12.78
N PHE A 121 -12.37 -15.97 12.02
CA PHE A 121 -13.33 -15.00 12.52
C PHE A 121 -14.73 -15.63 12.54
N ASP A 122 -15.53 -15.26 13.54
CA ASP A 122 -16.93 -15.63 13.61
C ASP A 122 -17.76 -14.66 12.77
N ARG A 123 -17.64 -13.36 13.06
CA ARG A 123 -18.31 -12.27 12.35
C ARG A 123 -17.28 -11.19 11.94
N PRO A 124 -16.50 -11.42 10.87
CA PRO A 124 -15.51 -10.47 10.43
C PRO A 124 -16.16 -9.23 9.81
N ARG A 125 -15.67 -8.06 10.21
CA ARG A 125 -15.95 -6.77 9.57
C ARG A 125 -14.68 -6.26 8.88
N VAL A 126 -14.78 -6.04 7.57
CA VAL A 126 -13.68 -5.60 6.71
C VAL A 126 -13.73 -4.07 6.55
N GLU A 127 -12.74 -3.38 7.09
CA GLU A 127 -12.59 -1.93 7.00
C GLU A 127 -11.38 -1.58 6.16
N THR A 128 -11.53 -0.68 5.18
CA THR A 128 -10.45 -0.28 4.28
C THR A 128 -9.96 1.12 4.61
N GLN A 129 -8.71 1.41 4.23
CA GLN A 129 -8.15 2.77 4.29
C GLN A 129 -8.31 3.40 5.68
N VAL A 130 -8.03 2.61 6.72
CA VAL A 130 -8.20 3.05 8.10
C VAL A 130 -6.97 3.86 8.50
N GLY A 131 -7.20 5.13 8.83
CA GLY A 131 -6.17 5.97 9.43
C GLY A 131 -5.74 5.41 10.78
N VAL A 132 -4.47 5.06 10.91
CA VAL A 132 -3.84 4.49 12.09
C VAL A 132 -2.59 5.27 12.46
N ARG A 133 -2.27 5.28 13.75
CA ARG A 133 -1.07 5.90 14.29
C ARG A 133 -0.38 4.95 15.27
N LYS A 134 0.95 4.98 15.28
CA LYS A 134 1.80 4.39 16.33
C LYS A 134 2.38 5.49 17.23
N PRO A 135 2.89 5.18 18.43
CA PRO A 135 3.62 6.15 19.24
C PRO A 135 4.74 6.80 18.41
N GLY A 136 4.62 8.11 18.14
CA GLY A 136 5.51 8.86 17.26
C GLY A 136 4.75 9.70 16.21
N PRO A 137 5.48 10.44 15.36
CA PRO A 137 4.88 11.23 14.29
C PRO A 137 4.41 10.33 13.14
N GLY A 138 3.28 10.71 12.53
CA GLY A 138 2.81 10.14 11.26
C GLY A 138 1.44 9.46 11.34
N LEU A 139 0.50 9.96 10.54
CA LEU A 139 -0.72 9.23 10.18
C LEU A 139 -0.40 8.29 9.01
N ARG A 140 -0.81 7.04 9.10
CA ARG A 140 -0.75 6.08 7.99
C ARG A 140 -2.10 5.48 7.74
N TYR A 141 -2.29 4.92 6.55
CA TYR A 141 -3.51 4.21 6.20
C TYR A 141 -3.18 2.72 6.10
N ALA A 142 -3.86 1.92 6.91
CA ALA A 142 -3.85 0.47 6.74
C ALA A 142 -4.74 0.13 5.53
N ASP A 143 -4.25 -0.74 4.65
CA ASP A 143 -5.02 -1.15 3.46
C ASP A 143 -6.34 -1.79 3.88
N VAL A 144 -6.27 -2.78 4.78
CA VAL A 144 -7.43 -3.40 5.40
C VAL A 144 -7.17 -3.71 6.88
N LEU A 145 -8.16 -3.39 7.72
CA LEU A 145 -8.33 -3.96 9.05
C LEU A 145 -9.54 -4.89 9.06
N VAL A 146 -9.37 -6.10 9.58
CA VAL A 146 -10.48 -7.02 9.85
C VAL A 146 -10.72 -7.08 11.35
N ILE A 147 -11.95 -6.78 11.76
CA ILE A 147 -12.37 -6.65 13.15
C ILE A 147 -13.44 -7.70 13.46
N GLU A 148 -13.30 -8.42 14.57
CA GLU A 148 -14.34 -9.33 15.06
C GLU A 148 -15.49 -8.53 15.71
N GLU A 149 -16.73 -8.73 15.23
CA GLU A 149 -17.94 -8.10 15.78
C GLU A 149 -18.77 -9.00 16.72
N GLY A 150 -18.41 -10.28 16.86
CA GLY A 150 -19.10 -11.22 17.74
C GLY A 150 -19.07 -10.84 19.23
N GLU A 151 -19.94 -11.48 20.03
CA GLU A 151 -19.93 -11.32 21.49
C GLU A 151 -18.57 -11.68 22.08
N LEU A 152 -17.98 -10.74 22.81
CA LEU A 152 -16.59 -10.89 23.25
C LEU A 152 -16.42 -11.69 24.54
N GLY A 153 -17.47 -11.97 25.31
CA GLY A 153 -17.36 -12.68 26.59
C GLY A 153 -16.27 -12.11 27.52
N GLY A 154 -15.98 -10.80 27.45
CA GLY A 154 -14.91 -10.13 28.18
C GLY A 154 -13.50 -10.18 27.58
N ARG A 155 -13.30 -10.79 26.41
CA ARG A 155 -12.01 -10.83 25.70
C ARG A 155 -11.79 -9.58 24.82
N PRO A 156 -10.54 -9.18 24.57
CA PRO A 156 -10.25 -8.15 23.57
C PRO A 156 -10.78 -8.54 22.19
N ARG A 157 -11.29 -7.57 21.41
CA ARG A 157 -11.69 -7.79 20.02
C ARG A 157 -10.48 -8.25 19.21
N ARG A 158 -10.64 -9.33 18.42
CA ARG A 158 -9.62 -9.74 17.45
C ARG A 158 -9.57 -8.68 16.35
N VAL A 159 -8.36 -8.21 16.07
CA VAL A 159 -8.06 -7.32 14.95
C VAL A 159 -6.89 -7.91 14.18
N GLU A 160 -7.02 -8.00 12.87
CA GLU A 160 -5.94 -8.37 11.96
C GLU A 160 -5.77 -7.30 10.89
N THR A 161 -4.53 -7.08 10.47
CA THR A 161 -4.21 -6.16 9.37
C THR A 161 -3.83 -6.97 8.14
N PHE A 162 -4.36 -6.61 6.99
CA PHE A 162 -3.88 -7.09 5.70
C PHE A 162 -3.17 -5.94 4.99
N SER A 163 -1.94 -6.18 4.55
CA SER A 163 -1.13 -5.26 3.76
C SER A 163 -0.88 -5.88 2.39
N PHE A 164 -1.14 -5.12 1.34
CA PHE A 164 -1.06 -5.61 -0.03
C PHE A 164 0.18 -5.05 -0.75
N LYS A 165 0.90 -5.92 -1.48
CA LYS A 165 2.10 -5.52 -2.23
C LYS A 165 2.04 -6.00 -3.68
N SER A 166 2.02 -5.05 -4.62
CA SER A 166 2.08 -5.30 -6.07
C SER A 166 3.50 -5.06 -6.62
N ARG A 167 4.45 -5.90 -6.21
CA ARG A 167 5.87 -5.81 -6.56
C ARG A 167 6.24 -6.88 -7.57
N ASP A 168 7.04 -6.50 -8.58
CA ASP A 168 7.65 -7.49 -9.47
C ASP A 168 8.84 -8.16 -8.76
N LEU A 169 8.61 -9.37 -8.26
CA LEU A 169 9.59 -10.24 -7.61
C LEU A 169 10.12 -11.31 -8.57
N SER A 170 9.66 -11.33 -9.82
CA SER A 170 9.88 -12.45 -10.76
C SER A 170 11.34 -12.66 -11.16
N ARG A 171 12.16 -11.62 -10.99
CA ARG A 171 13.60 -11.59 -11.34
C ARG A 171 14.53 -11.62 -10.13
N LEU A 172 13.99 -11.69 -8.92
CA LEU A 172 14.82 -11.73 -7.72
C LEU A 172 15.30 -13.16 -7.47
N GLU A 173 16.60 -13.30 -7.28
CA GLU A 173 17.20 -14.53 -6.77
C GLU A 173 17.03 -14.61 -5.25
N ARG A 174 17.25 -15.80 -4.68
CA ARG A 174 16.94 -16.15 -3.29
C ARG A 174 17.27 -15.07 -2.27
N ASP A 175 18.53 -14.65 -2.16
CA ASP A 175 18.95 -13.73 -1.09
C ASP A 175 18.30 -12.35 -1.23
N ALA A 176 18.16 -11.85 -2.47
CA ALA A 176 17.50 -10.58 -2.75
C ALA A 176 15.99 -10.66 -2.50
N LEU A 177 15.37 -11.79 -2.85
CA LEU A 177 13.97 -12.07 -2.58
C LEU A 177 13.71 -12.13 -1.08
N THR A 178 14.50 -12.90 -0.32
CA THR A 178 14.39 -12.99 1.14
C THR A 178 14.57 -11.61 1.78
N ALA A 179 15.61 -10.86 1.40
CA ALA A 179 15.84 -9.53 1.94
C ALA A 179 14.65 -8.59 1.68
N GLN A 180 14.08 -8.64 0.46
CA GLN A 180 12.91 -7.85 0.11
C GLN A 180 11.67 -8.24 0.91
N ILE A 181 11.38 -9.55 1.05
CA ILE A 181 10.21 -10.02 1.79
C ILE A 181 10.34 -9.71 3.29
N VAL A 182 11.53 -9.86 3.86
CA VAL A 182 11.82 -9.51 5.27
C VAL A 182 11.64 -8.02 5.52
N GLU A 183 12.12 -7.15 4.62
CA GLU A 183 11.93 -5.70 4.76
C GLU A 183 10.45 -5.33 4.67
N ASP A 184 9.74 -5.83 3.65
CA ASP A 184 8.31 -5.56 3.48
C ASP A 184 7.49 -6.11 4.68
N ALA A 185 7.85 -7.26 5.25
CA ALA A 185 7.23 -7.82 6.46
C ALA A 185 7.53 -6.97 7.71
N SER A 186 8.78 -6.59 7.91
CA SER A 186 9.20 -5.73 9.02
C SER A 186 8.52 -4.36 8.95
N GLU A 187 8.41 -3.79 7.76
CA GLU A 187 7.68 -2.56 7.50
C GLU A 187 6.19 -2.71 7.86
N ALA A 188 5.55 -3.80 7.41
CA ALA A 188 4.15 -4.06 7.70
C ALA A 188 3.89 -4.23 9.21
N LEU A 189 4.77 -4.94 9.92
CA LEU A 189 4.70 -5.09 11.38
C LEU A 189 4.90 -3.74 12.09
N ARG A 190 5.93 -2.98 11.68
CA ARG A 190 6.29 -1.67 12.24
C ARG A 190 5.12 -0.70 12.12
N HIS A 191 4.44 -0.66 10.99
CA HIS A 191 3.37 0.31 10.73
C HIS A 191 1.99 -0.17 11.13
N TYR A 192 1.72 -1.47 11.07
CA TYR A 192 0.36 -2.01 11.13
C TYR A 192 0.16 -3.19 12.07
N GLY A 193 1.18 -3.61 12.82
CA GLY A 193 1.06 -4.62 13.87
C GLY A 193 1.09 -4.04 15.27
N GLU A 194 1.13 -4.90 16.28
CA GLU A 194 1.19 -4.55 17.71
C GLU A 194 0.02 -3.66 18.15
N THR A 195 0.26 -2.51 18.79
CA THR A 195 -0.79 -1.57 19.19
C THR A 195 -0.92 -0.45 18.16
N LEU A 196 -2.14 -0.24 17.68
CA LEU A 196 -2.50 0.85 16.77
C LEU A 196 -3.52 1.77 17.42
N ASP A 197 -3.41 3.05 17.12
CA ASP A 197 -4.34 4.10 17.53
C ASP A 197 -5.22 4.49 16.33
N ILE A 198 -6.47 4.02 16.32
CA ILE A 198 -7.43 4.19 15.22
C ILE A 198 -7.98 5.62 15.18
N ARG A 199 -7.86 6.27 14.02
CA ARG A 199 -8.29 7.65 13.82
C ARG A 199 -9.68 7.83 13.25
N ARG A 200 -10.28 6.76 12.77
CA ARG A 200 -11.69 6.76 12.36
C ARG A 200 -12.60 6.65 13.58
N ASN A 201 -13.25 7.75 13.96
CA ASN A 201 -14.13 7.81 15.14
C ASN A 201 -15.24 6.75 15.13
N SER A 202 -15.81 6.44 13.96
CA SER A 202 -16.87 5.42 13.83
C SER A 202 -16.42 3.99 14.19
N LEU A 203 -15.10 3.74 14.24
CA LEU A 203 -14.55 2.45 14.68
C LEU A 203 -14.14 2.45 16.15
N GLN A 204 -13.90 3.62 16.77
CA GLN A 204 -13.43 3.67 18.16
C GLN A 204 -14.50 3.17 19.14
N SER A 205 -15.78 3.39 18.84
CA SER A 205 -16.90 2.85 19.63
C SER A 205 -16.95 1.32 19.66
N LEU A 206 -16.23 0.65 18.75
CA LEU A 206 -16.10 -0.79 18.74
C LEU A 206 -15.15 -1.29 19.85
N PHE A 207 -14.26 -0.46 20.37
CA PHE A 207 -13.22 -0.93 21.29
C PHE A 207 -13.45 -0.38 22.71
N PRO A 208 -13.46 -1.23 23.75
CA PRO A 208 -13.57 -0.77 25.13
C PRO A 208 -12.45 0.20 25.55
N GLY A 209 -11.26 0.09 24.93
CA GLY A 209 -10.12 0.99 25.13
C GLY A 209 -10.16 2.27 24.28
N GLY A 210 -11.30 2.59 23.65
CA GLY A 210 -11.45 3.76 22.80
C GLY A 210 -10.78 3.57 21.44
N SER A 211 -9.67 4.26 21.19
CA SER A 211 -8.99 4.22 19.89
C SER A 211 -7.84 3.24 19.81
N GLU A 212 -7.34 2.74 20.94
CA GLU A 212 -6.21 1.81 20.95
C GLU A 212 -6.69 0.37 20.75
N VAL A 213 -6.08 -0.29 19.77
CA VAL A 213 -6.36 -1.69 19.44
C VAL A 213 -5.07 -2.48 19.36
N ARG A 214 -5.12 -3.74 19.79
CA ARG A 214 -4.01 -4.67 19.60
C ARG A 214 -4.28 -5.53 18.37
N VAL A 215 -3.43 -5.37 17.36
CA VAL A 215 -3.38 -6.22 16.18
C VAL A 215 -2.78 -7.57 16.58
N SER A 216 -3.58 -8.61 16.39
CA SER A 216 -3.24 -9.99 16.73
C SER A 216 -2.37 -10.67 15.67
N ARG A 217 -2.47 -10.22 14.42
CA ARG A 217 -1.72 -10.76 13.28
C ARG A 217 -1.66 -9.76 12.15
N VAL A 218 -0.51 -9.70 11.48
CA VAL A 218 -0.33 -8.96 10.23
C VAL A 218 -0.21 -9.97 9.09
N ARG A 219 -0.98 -9.77 8.02
CA ARG A 219 -0.92 -10.59 6.81
C ARG A 219 -0.38 -9.75 5.68
N LEU A 220 0.80 -10.09 5.21
CA LEU A 220 1.43 -9.49 4.04
C LEU A 220 1.07 -10.34 2.82
N ILE A 221 0.35 -9.75 1.88
CA ILE A 221 -0.14 -10.45 0.69
C ILE A 221 0.44 -9.81 -0.57
N TYR A 222 1.18 -10.59 -1.33
CA TYR A 222 1.74 -10.20 -2.61
C TYR A 222 0.80 -10.54 -3.75
N GLU A 223 0.78 -9.68 -4.77
CA GLU A 223 0.23 -10.02 -6.08
C GLU A 223 1.07 -11.14 -6.72
N GLY A 224 0.39 -12.19 -7.15
CA GLY A 224 0.97 -13.38 -7.76
C GLY A 224 1.12 -13.27 -9.27
N GLY A 225 0.67 -14.29 -9.98
CA GLY A 225 0.74 -14.34 -11.44
C GLY A 225 2.17 -14.24 -11.99
N GLY A 226 2.40 -13.33 -12.93
CA GLY A 226 3.71 -13.11 -13.55
C GLY A 226 4.71 -12.32 -12.69
N LEU A 227 4.27 -11.78 -11.55
CA LEU A 227 5.10 -10.98 -10.65
C LEU A 227 5.81 -11.84 -9.58
N LYS A 228 5.35 -13.07 -9.34
CA LYS A 228 6.00 -13.97 -8.40
C LYS A 228 7.27 -14.61 -8.99
N PRO A 229 8.23 -15.00 -8.15
CA PRO A 229 9.39 -15.79 -8.59
C PRO A 229 8.94 -17.06 -9.33
N LYS A 230 9.64 -17.40 -10.42
CA LYS A 230 9.31 -18.60 -11.23
C LYS A 230 9.69 -19.91 -10.54
N LYS A 231 10.73 -19.86 -9.70
CA LYS A 231 11.25 -20.99 -8.94
C LYS A 231 10.50 -21.10 -7.62
N VAL A 232 9.63 -22.11 -7.51
CA VAL A 232 8.76 -22.31 -6.34
C VAL A 232 9.59 -22.62 -5.08
N ASP A 233 10.64 -23.43 -5.22
CA ASP A 233 11.59 -23.75 -4.15
C ASP A 233 12.30 -22.51 -3.59
N VAL A 234 12.67 -21.57 -4.46
CA VAL A 234 13.27 -20.29 -4.04
C VAL A 234 12.26 -19.43 -3.28
N LEU A 235 11.00 -19.41 -3.74
CA LEU A 235 9.93 -18.68 -3.07
C LEU A 235 9.61 -19.26 -1.70
N ASP A 236 9.41 -20.57 -1.60
CA ASP A 236 9.08 -21.26 -0.36
C ASP A 236 10.19 -21.07 0.68
N ALA A 237 11.46 -21.20 0.26
CA ALA A 237 12.60 -20.96 1.14
C ALA A 237 12.65 -19.51 1.65
N ALA A 238 12.35 -18.52 0.80
CA ALA A 238 12.33 -17.12 1.21
C ALA A 238 11.18 -16.80 2.17
N VAL A 239 10.01 -17.43 1.98
CA VAL A 239 8.85 -17.30 2.86
C VAL A 239 9.12 -17.94 4.22
N GLU A 240 9.66 -19.15 4.27
CA GLU A 240 10.01 -19.81 5.53
C GLU A 240 11.11 -19.05 6.28
N GLU A 241 12.15 -18.57 5.59
CA GLU A 241 13.19 -17.76 6.23
C GLU A 241 12.63 -16.41 6.75
N THR A 242 11.65 -15.82 6.06
CA THR A 242 10.97 -14.63 6.56
C THR A 242 10.15 -14.95 7.81
N ARG A 243 9.44 -16.09 7.82
CA ARG A 243 8.65 -16.54 8.97
C ARG A 243 9.51 -16.75 10.23
N GLU A 244 10.76 -17.18 10.06
CA GLU A 244 11.71 -17.28 11.18
C GLU A 244 12.16 -15.90 11.68
N LYS A 245 12.35 -14.93 10.79
CA LYS A 245 12.84 -13.58 11.12
C LYS A 245 11.77 -12.62 11.62
N VAL A 246 10.54 -12.74 11.12
CA VAL A 246 9.39 -11.87 11.43
C VAL A 246 8.14 -12.74 11.70
N PRO A 247 8.14 -13.53 12.78
CA PRO A 247 7.11 -14.54 13.03
C PRO A 247 5.70 -13.98 13.24
N GLU A 248 5.57 -12.69 13.53
CA GLU A 248 4.30 -11.98 13.70
C GLU A 248 3.59 -11.64 12.38
N VAL A 249 4.27 -11.84 11.25
CA VAL A 249 3.75 -11.54 9.91
C VAL A 249 3.59 -12.82 9.10
N GLU A 250 2.37 -13.08 8.63
CA GLU A 250 2.10 -14.14 7.66
C GLU A 250 2.28 -13.62 6.25
N VAL A 251 3.11 -14.31 5.46
CA VAL A 251 3.38 -13.97 4.07
C VAL A 251 2.62 -14.90 3.15
N SER A 252 1.92 -14.36 2.14
CA SER A 252 1.25 -15.15 1.11
C SER A 252 1.22 -14.44 -0.25
N PHE A 253 0.85 -15.17 -1.30
CA PHE A 253 0.77 -14.69 -2.68
C PHE A 253 -0.61 -15.05 -3.26
N GLN A 254 -1.22 -14.15 -4.04
CA GLN A 254 -2.55 -14.31 -4.64
C GLN A 254 -2.52 -14.20 -6.16
#